data_AF-A0A962QH78-F1
#
_entry.id   AF-A0A962QH78-F1
#
_cell.length_a   1.000
_cell.length_b   1.000
_cell.length_c   1.000
_cell.angle_alpha   90.00
_cell.angle_beta   90.00
_cell.angle_gamma   90.00
#
_symmetry.space_group_name_H-M   'P 1'
#
loop_
_entity.id
_entity.type
_entity.pdbx_description
1 polymer ?
#
loop_
_entity_poly.entity_id
_entity_poly.type
_entity_poly.pdbx_seq_one_letter_code
_entity_poly.pdbx_strand_id
1 'polypeptide(L)' 'IAISLLASSLTLTPGTLSARLSEDRSYLLVHALNETDPDTLIATIKQRYERPLKEIFESC' A
#
# COMPACT_ATOMS: atom_id res chain seq x y z
N ILE A 1 -9.83 8.02 -3.77
CA ILE A 1 -10.30 6.64 -4.07
C ILE A 1 -9.11 5.69 -4.23
N ALA A 2 -8.10 6.04 -5.05
CA ALA A 2 -6.87 5.25 -5.24
C ALA A 2 -6.20 4.78 -3.92
N ILE A 3 -5.97 5.69 -2.98
CA ILE A 3 -5.29 5.39 -1.71
C ILE A 3 -6.11 4.43 -0.82
N SER A 4 -7.43 4.60 -0.79
CA SER A 4 -8.33 3.72 -0.03
C SER A 4 -8.37 2.32 -0.63
N LEU A 5 -8.31 2.19 -1.95
CA LEU A 5 -8.19 0.89 -2.63
C LEU A 5 -6.84 0.23 -2.30
N LEU A 6 -5.74 0.97 -2.34
CA LEU A 6 -4.42 0.49 -1.94
C LEU A 6 -4.44 -0.05 -0.50
N ALA A 7 -4.95 0.73 0.45
CA ALA A 7 -5.03 0.34 1.86
C ALA A 7 -5.87 -0.94 2.07
N SER A 8 -7.01 -1.04 1.37
CA SER A 8 -7.87 -2.24 1.41
C SER A 8 -7.19 -3.47 0.80
N SER A 9 -6.47 -3.31 -0.32
CA SER A 9 -5.72 -4.41 -0.95
C SER A 9 -4.58 -4.93 -0.08
N LEU A 10 -3.89 -4.04 0.64
CA LEU A 10 -2.85 -4.42 1.62
C LEU A 10 -3.46 -5.13 2.84
N THR A 11 -4.64 -4.70 3.30
CA THR A 11 -5.32 -5.32 4.45
C THR A 11 -5.86 -6.73 4.14
N LEU A 12 -6.26 -6.98 2.89
CA LEU A 12 -6.89 -8.25 2.48
C LEU A 12 -5.90 -9.34 2.02
N THR A 13 -4.60 -9.04 1.96
CA THR A 13 -3.58 -10.06 1.65
C THR A 13 -3.23 -10.87 2.91
N PRO A 14 -3.13 -12.22 2.84
CA PRO A 14 -2.85 -13.04 4.03
C PRO A 14 -1.47 -12.71 4.62
N GLY A 15 -1.39 -12.47 5.93
CA GLY A 15 -0.19 -11.94 6.60
C GLY A 15 -0.42 -10.61 7.35
N THR A 16 -1.63 -10.05 7.24
CA THR A 16 -2.17 -8.95 8.08
C THR A 16 -1.30 -7.71 8.09
N LEU A 17 -1.23 -7.07 6.92
CA LEU A 17 -0.69 -5.72 6.78
C LEU A 17 -1.80 -4.70 7.11
N SER A 18 -1.71 -4.00 8.24
CA SER A 18 -2.66 -2.90 8.54
C SER A 18 -2.10 -1.58 8.02
N ALA A 19 -2.90 -0.79 7.31
CA ALA A 19 -2.48 0.48 6.73
C ALA A 19 -3.22 1.68 7.34
N ARG A 20 -2.48 2.71 7.79
CA ARG A 20 -3.05 3.99 8.24
C ARG A 20 -2.59 5.12 7.34
N LEU A 21 -3.54 5.87 6.78
CA LEU A 21 -3.24 7.07 5.99
C LEU A 21 -2.94 8.24 6.92
N SER A 22 -1.93 9.04 6.59
CA SER A 22 -1.67 10.31 7.26
C SER A 22 -2.79 11.33 6.99
N GLU A 23 -2.98 12.28 7.89
CA GLU A 23 -4.06 13.26 7.79
C GLU A 23 -3.91 14.17 6.55
N ASP A 24 -2.67 14.49 6.20
CA ASP A 24 -2.27 15.23 5.00
C ASP A 24 -2.16 14.35 3.74
N ARG A 25 -2.39 13.04 3.85
CA ARG A 25 -2.31 12.03 2.78
C ARG A 25 -0.94 11.92 2.09
N SER A 26 0.13 12.41 2.73
CA SER A 26 1.49 12.35 2.20
C SER A 26 2.16 10.99 2.37
N TYR A 27 1.73 10.19 3.36
CA TYR A 27 2.27 8.84 3.58
C TYR A 27 1.22 7.84 4.09
N LEU A 28 1.51 6.57 3.87
CA LEU A 28 0.72 5.44 4.34
C LEU A 28 1.60 4.60 5.27
N LEU A 29 1.24 4.55 6.55
CA LEU A 29 1.92 3.73 7.54
C LEU A 29 1.44 2.29 7.42
N VAL A 30 2.33 1.34 7.19
CA VAL A 30 2.00 -0.08 7.03
C VAL A 30 2.59 -0.88 8.20
N HIS A 31 1.75 -1.66 8.88
CA HIS A 31 2.17 -2.57 9.94
C HIS A 31 2.20 -4.00 9.43
N ALA A 32 3.39 -4.58 9.29
CA ALA A 32 3.59 -5.97 8.87
C ALA A 32 3.73 -6.88 10.09
N LEU A 33 2.98 -7.98 10.14
CA LEU A 33 2.97 -8.89 11.29
C LEU A 33 4.12 -9.90 11.31
N ASN A 34 4.66 -10.26 10.14
CA ASN A 34 5.82 -11.14 10.03
C ASN A 34 6.66 -10.74 8.81
N GLU A 35 7.47 -9.69 8.96
CA GLU A 35 8.37 -9.20 7.93
C GLU A 35 9.83 -9.31 8.38
N THR A 36 10.68 -9.84 7.51
CA THR A 36 12.12 -10.00 7.74
C THR A 36 12.95 -9.10 6.83
N ASP A 37 12.35 -8.57 5.76
CA ASP A 37 12.96 -7.65 4.80
C ASP A 37 11.96 -6.54 4.40
N PRO A 38 11.94 -5.43 5.17
CA PRO A 38 11.01 -4.34 4.92
C PRO A 38 11.23 -3.64 3.57
N ASP A 39 12.46 -3.61 3.05
CA ASP A 39 12.77 -2.95 1.78
C ASP A 39 12.17 -3.72 0.60
N THR A 40 12.27 -5.05 0.62
CA THR A 40 11.62 -5.92 -0.38
C THR A 40 10.10 -5.81 -0.34
N LEU A 41 9.51 -5.69 0.86
CA LEU A 41 8.07 -5.45 1.02
C LEU A 41 7.67 -4.10 0.42
N ILE A 42 8.41 -3.03 0.72
CA ILE A 42 8.15 -1.70 0.16
C ILE A 42 8.25 -1.75 -1.37
N ALA A 43 9.28 -2.35 -1.93
CA ALA A 43 9.44 -2.49 -3.37
C ALA A 43 8.25 -3.24 -4.01
N THR A 44 7.81 -4.33 -3.37
CA THR A 44 6.65 -5.11 -3.81
C THR A 44 5.37 -4.26 -3.78
N ILE A 45 5.16 -3.50 -2.70
CA ILE A 45 3.98 -2.62 -2.58
C ILE A 45 3.96 -1.57 -3.69
N LYS A 46 5.12 -0.92 -3.93
CA LYS A 46 5.27 0.09 -4.97
C LYS A 46 5.03 -0.48 -6.37
N GLN A 47 5.61 -1.64 -6.66
CA GLN A 47 5.55 -2.23 -7.99
C GLN A 47 4.20 -2.88 -8.30
N ARG A 48 3.65 -3.65 -7.35
CA ARG A 48 2.46 -4.48 -7.57
C ARG A 48 1.15 -3.74 -7.34
N TYR A 49 1.14 -2.73 -6.46
CA TYR A 49 -0.10 -2.05 -6.08
C TYR A 49 -0.06 -0.54 -6.35
N GLU A 50 0.99 0.19 -5.92
CA GLU A 50 1.05 1.65 -6.11
C GLU A 50 1.08 2.02 -7.60
N ARG A 51 1.96 1.38 -8.39
CA ARG A 51 2.15 1.74 -9.81
C ARG A 51 0.90 1.52 -10.66
N PRO A 52 0.22 0.35 -10.63
CA PRO A 52 -1.02 0.17 -11.39
C PRO A 52 -2.14 1.11 -10.95
N LEU A 53 -2.24 1.42 -9.65
CA LEU A 53 -3.23 2.38 -9.16
C LEU A 53 -2.92 3.80 -9.65
N LYS A 54 -1.66 4.23 -9.69
CA LYS A 54 -1.30 5.52 -10.31
C LYS A 54 -1.68 5.55 -11.78
N GLU A 55 -1.33 4.51 -12.56
CA GLU A 55 -1.70 4.43 -13.97
C GLU A 55 -3.23 4.54 -14.20
N ILE A 56 -4.04 3.89 -13.37
CA ILE A 56 -5.51 3.93 -13.47
C ILE A 56 -6.07 5.33 -13.11
N PHE A 57 -5.53 5.99 -12.09
CA PHE A 57 -6.10 7.22 -11.54
C PHE A 57 -5.44 8.52 -12.02
N GLU A 58 -4.22 8.48 -12.57
CA GLU A 58 -3.56 9.62 -13.27
C GLU A 58 -4.09 9.79 -14.69
N SER A 59 -4.77 8.79 -15.24
CA SER A 59 -5.39 8.81 -16.58
C SER A 59 -6.76 9.50 -16.63
N CYS A 60 -7.12 10.31 -15.62
CA CYS A 60 -8.37 11.06 -15.53
C CYS A 60 -8.12 12.55 -15.34
#